data_AF-A0A9D6UJM3-F1
#
_entry.id   AF-A0A9D6UJM3-F1
#
_cell.length_a   1.000
_cell.length_b   1.000
_cell.length_c   1.000
_cell.angle_alpha   90.00
_cell.angle_beta   90.00
_cell.angle_gamma   90.00
#
_symmetry.space_group_name_H-M   'P 1'
#
loop_
_entity.id
_entity.type
_entity.pdbx_description
1 polymer ?
#
loop_
_entity_poly.entity_id
_entity_poly.type
_entity_poly.pdbx_seq_one_letter_code
_entity_poly.pdbx_strand_id
1 'polypeptide(L)'
;MAHEFNIDGYPWGIVNNDKNPEIYIRAFRHVVDIFKKEKTLNVKWVWAPMNYSFPDEPWNDWTKAYPGDEYVDWVGFDGYNWGTTQSWSDWQVLKYLFRDQVRLARKLWPTKPVMIAEFASAEKGGNKAAWIREIPGYLKTSMRDIDAMVWFDLKKETDWRINSSGMALAAFREIMKYPIFDGSGEALAKLTVPAAREIKKVAVASKISREIKIDGDLNAFRSAVPIVMEDSSFYKEGLNWGGPADLSGKIYLMWDEKNLYLAAQVRDKNPLVNKKEKQDIWSGDAIEIVLSTNPGASPQRDAFERGDYQIGFSTGDGKENKPAVWNWQRRRTPAGSEIFVKKSGKSSGYILEAKSPWAFLGNFVPSAGTKIGFDVAIDDADATGERERQFVWNGDWCFYKDPSVWGVLEFK
;
A
#
# COMPACT_ATOMS: atom_id res chain seq x y z
N MET A 1 -22.59 -15.57 -10.37
CA MET A 1 -23.47 -16.68 -9.92
C MET A 1 -23.18 -16.92 -8.46
N ALA A 2 -24.21 -17.10 -7.62
CA ALA A 2 -24.07 -17.38 -6.18
C ALA A 2 -22.97 -16.54 -5.48
N HIS A 3 -23.12 -15.21 -5.54
CA HIS A 3 -22.23 -14.24 -4.89
C HIS A 3 -22.36 -14.30 -3.35
N GLU A 4 -21.40 -13.74 -2.63
CA GLU A 4 -21.37 -13.65 -1.16
C GLU A 4 -21.63 -15.01 -0.47
N PHE A 5 -21.11 -16.09 -1.05
CA PHE A 5 -21.34 -17.45 -0.53
C PHE A 5 -20.66 -17.70 0.82
N ASN A 6 -19.77 -16.81 1.27
CA ASN A 6 -19.06 -16.89 2.53
C ASN A 6 -19.75 -16.11 3.67
N ILE A 7 -21.01 -15.70 3.50
CA ILE A 7 -21.88 -15.20 4.57
C ILE A 7 -23.16 -16.04 4.73
N ASP A 8 -23.91 -15.82 5.81
CA ASP A 8 -25.14 -16.55 6.15
C ASP A 8 -26.41 -15.99 5.52
N GLY A 9 -26.32 -14.81 4.88
CA GLY A 9 -27.45 -14.09 4.29
C GLY A 9 -28.11 -14.78 3.09
N TYR A 10 -27.47 -15.78 2.49
CA TYR A 10 -27.99 -16.45 1.29
C TYR A 10 -28.18 -17.97 1.46
N PRO A 11 -29.22 -18.55 0.84
CA PRO A 11 -29.48 -19.99 0.92
C PRO A 11 -28.37 -20.84 0.25
N TRP A 12 -27.59 -20.28 -0.66
CA TRP A 12 -26.42 -20.94 -1.27
C TRP A 12 -25.12 -20.73 -0.47
N GLY A 13 -25.15 -19.97 0.64
CA GLY A 13 -23.97 -19.74 1.47
C GLY A 13 -23.43 -21.04 2.06
N ILE A 14 -22.11 -21.15 2.21
CA ILE A 14 -21.41 -22.36 2.70
C ILE A 14 -21.94 -22.77 4.07
N VAL A 15 -22.19 -21.79 4.95
CA VAL A 15 -22.76 -21.99 6.29
C VAL A 15 -24.12 -22.69 6.25
N ASN A 16 -24.90 -22.48 5.19
CA ASN A 16 -26.22 -23.09 4.98
C ASN A 16 -26.15 -24.40 4.16
N ASN A 17 -24.97 -24.82 3.72
CA ASN A 17 -24.74 -26.00 2.87
C ASN A 17 -23.63 -26.89 3.45
N ASP A 18 -23.95 -27.56 4.57
CA ASP A 18 -23.09 -28.52 5.29
C ASP A 18 -21.71 -27.97 5.71
N LYS A 19 -21.53 -26.64 5.72
CA LYS A 19 -20.23 -26.00 5.99
C LYS A 19 -19.12 -26.54 5.08
N ASN A 20 -19.50 -26.93 3.85
CA ASN A 20 -18.63 -27.62 2.92
C ASN A 20 -18.45 -26.80 1.62
N PRO A 21 -17.30 -26.13 1.43
CA PRO A 21 -17.04 -25.34 0.22
C PRO A 21 -17.05 -26.16 -1.08
N GLU A 22 -16.84 -27.48 -1.02
CA GLU A 22 -16.88 -28.34 -2.20
C GLU A 22 -18.28 -28.39 -2.83
N ILE A 23 -19.34 -28.22 -2.03
CA ILE A 23 -20.72 -28.17 -2.55
C ILE A 23 -20.89 -26.94 -3.44
N TYR A 24 -20.40 -25.78 -2.99
CA TYR A 24 -20.39 -24.55 -3.77
C TYR A 24 -19.57 -24.71 -5.05
N ILE A 25 -18.35 -25.26 -4.96
CA ILE A 25 -17.46 -25.49 -6.10
C ILE A 25 -18.17 -26.34 -7.17
N ARG A 26 -18.77 -27.47 -6.78
CA ARG A 26 -19.49 -28.34 -7.72
C ARG A 26 -20.68 -27.64 -8.37
N ALA A 27 -21.45 -26.87 -7.61
CA ALA A 27 -22.59 -26.12 -8.15
C ALA A 27 -22.14 -25.05 -9.17
N PHE A 28 -21.08 -24.29 -8.85
CA PHE A 28 -20.53 -23.29 -9.75
C PHE A 28 -20.02 -23.94 -11.05
N ARG A 29 -19.21 -25.00 -10.94
CA ARG A 29 -18.69 -25.73 -12.10
C ARG A 29 -19.81 -26.30 -12.97
N HIS A 30 -20.83 -26.89 -12.36
CA HIS A 30 -21.96 -27.46 -13.09
C HIS A 30 -22.67 -26.43 -13.98
N VAL A 31 -22.95 -25.24 -13.44
CA VAL A 31 -23.61 -24.17 -14.22
C VAL A 31 -22.71 -23.69 -15.36
N VAL A 32 -21.42 -23.47 -15.09
CA VAL A 32 -20.44 -23.09 -16.13
C VAL A 32 -20.35 -24.14 -17.23
N ASP A 33 -20.32 -25.43 -16.87
CA ASP A 33 -20.22 -26.55 -17.81
C ASP A 33 -21.45 -26.65 -18.71
N ILE A 34 -22.65 -26.34 -18.19
CA ILE A 34 -23.85 -26.24 -19.01
C ILE A 34 -23.67 -25.15 -20.07
N PHE A 35 -23.21 -23.95 -19.70
CA PHE A 35 -22.98 -22.86 -20.66
C PHE A 35 -21.91 -23.22 -21.70
N LYS A 36 -20.83 -23.90 -21.28
CA LYS A 36 -19.80 -24.41 -22.20
C LYS A 36 -20.39 -25.43 -23.17
N LYS A 37 -21.22 -26.36 -22.69
CA LYS A 37 -21.91 -27.37 -23.52
C LYS A 37 -22.86 -26.74 -24.53
N GLU A 38 -23.59 -25.72 -24.13
CA GLU A 38 -24.48 -24.93 -25.00
C GLU A 38 -23.72 -23.96 -25.93
N LYS A 39 -22.37 -23.92 -25.84
CA LYS A 39 -21.48 -23.07 -26.65
C LYS A 39 -21.78 -21.57 -26.51
N THR A 40 -22.21 -21.16 -25.31
CA THR A 40 -22.44 -19.75 -24.98
C THR A 40 -21.10 -19.08 -24.67
N LEU A 41 -20.47 -18.48 -25.69
CA LEU A 41 -19.12 -17.91 -25.59
C LEU A 41 -19.07 -16.43 -25.16
N ASN A 42 -20.23 -15.77 -25.04
CA ASN A 42 -20.35 -14.35 -24.71
C ASN A 42 -20.61 -14.08 -23.22
N VAL A 43 -20.55 -15.11 -22.37
CA VAL A 43 -20.76 -14.99 -20.92
C VAL A 43 -19.42 -15.04 -20.19
N LYS A 44 -19.27 -14.19 -19.19
CA LYS A 44 -18.12 -14.13 -18.28
C LYS A 44 -18.53 -14.51 -16.86
N TRP A 45 -17.69 -15.30 -16.20
CA TRP A 45 -17.97 -15.82 -14.86
C TRP A 45 -17.23 -15.03 -13.79
N VAL A 46 -18.00 -14.27 -13.00
CA VAL A 46 -17.51 -13.58 -11.81
C VAL A 46 -17.74 -14.48 -10.59
N TRP A 47 -16.66 -14.82 -9.90
CA TRP A 47 -16.67 -15.47 -8.60
C TRP A 47 -16.43 -14.41 -7.52
N ALA A 48 -17.47 -14.06 -6.78
CA ALA A 48 -17.50 -12.90 -5.89
C ALA A 48 -17.91 -13.31 -4.46
N PRO A 49 -16.96 -13.56 -3.55
CA PRO A 49 -17.23 -13.58 -2.11
C PRO A 49 -17.51 -12.16 -1.55
N MET A 50 -18.11 -12.12 -0.36
CA MET A 50 -18.06 -10.95 0.51
C MET A 50 -16.61 -10.72 0.98
N ASN A 51 -16.22 -9.47 1.21
CA ASN A 51 -14.88 -9.10 1.65
C ASN A 51 -14.49 -9.63 3.04
N TYR A 52 -15.42 -10.23 3.78
CA TYR A 52 -15.17 -10.99 5.00
C TYR A 52 -16.02 -12.26 5.00
N SER A 53 -15.64 -13.25 5.80
CA SER A 53 -16.44 -14.45 6.04
C SER A 53 -17.27 -14.30 7.32
N PHE A 54 -18.54 -14.69 7.26
CA PHE A 54 -19.43 -14.71 8.42
C PHE A 54 -20.24 -16.02 8.45
N PRO A 55 -20.05 -16.89 9.46
CA PRO A 55 -19.08 -16.76 10.57
C PRO A 55 -17.63 -16.85 10.09
N ASP A 56 -16.72 -16.23 10.84
CA ASP A 56 -15.27 -16.29 10.59
C ASP A 56 -14.71 -17.61 11.14
N GLU A 57 -14.78 -18.64 10.30
CA GLU A 57 -14.41 -20.01 10.63
C GLU A 57 -13.53 -20.60 9.53
N PRO A 58 -12.60 -21.52 9.85
CA PRO A 58 -11.68 -22.06 8.85
C PRO A 58 -12.38 -22.72 7.66
N TRP A 59 -13.56 -23.32 7.84
CA TRP A 59 -14.33 -23.94 6.75
C TRP A 59 -15.03 -22.92 5.84
N ASN A 60 -15.20 -21.67 6.31
CA ASN A 60 -15.86 -20.58 5.59
C ASN A 60 -14.87 -19.60 4.94
N ASP A 61 -13.57 -19.88 5.01
CA ASP A 61 -12.55 -19.12 4.29
C ASP A 61 -12.87 -19.14 2.79
N TRP A 62 -13.11 -17.95 2.25
CA TRP A 62 -13.54 -17.76 0.87
C TRP A 62 -12.56 -18.37 -0.14
N THR A 63 -11.26 -18.43 0.18
CA THR A 63 -10.23 -19.01 -0.70
C THR A 63 -10.44 -20.51 -0.93
N LYS A 64 -11.10 -21.22 0.00
CA LYS A 64 -11.37 -22.66 -0.09
C LYS A 64 -12.49 -23.02 -1.07
N ALA A 65 -13.27 -22.03 -1.52
CA ALA A 65 -14.40 -22.23 -2.42
C ALA A 65 -14.09 -21.86 -3.87
N TYR A 66 -12.82 -21.65 -4.22
CA TYR A 66 -12.43 -21.27 -5.57
C TYR A 66 -12.72 -22.38 -6.59
N PRO A 67 -13.56 -22.15 -7.62
CA PRO A 67 -13.94 -23.18 -8.58
C PRO A 67 -12.83 -23.62 -9.54
N GLY A 68 -11.71 -22.89 -9.60
CA GLY A 68 -10.58 -23.17 -10.49
C GLY A 68 -10.53 -22.25 -11.71
N ASP A 69 -9.32 -22.06 -12.25
CA ASP A 69 -9.03 -21.09 -13.31
C ASP A 69 -9.86 -21.30 -14.59
N GLU A 70 -10.25 -22.53 -14.91
CA GLU A 70 -11.06 -22.83 -16.10
C GLU A 70 -12.53 -22.43 -15.99
N TYR A 71 -12.96 -22.06 -14.78
CA TYR A 71 -14.37 -21.75 -14.46
C TYR A 71 -14.58 -20.29 -14.10
N VAL A 72 -13.52 -19.56 -13.77
CA VAL A 72 -13.59 -18.17 -13.32
C VAL A 72 -12.92 -17.26 -14.33
N ASP A 73 -13.63 -16.26 -14.84
CA ASP A 73 -13.06 -15.19 -15.64
C ASP A 73 -12.59 -14.03 -14.75
N TRP A 74 -13.33 -13.70 -13.69
CA TRP A 74 -13.07 -12.58 -12.78
C TRP A 74 -13.21 -12.98 -11.32
N VAL A 75 -12.31 -12.48 -10.48
CA VAL A 75 -12.49 -12.53 -9.02
C VAL A 75 -13.12 -11.21 -8.58
N GLY A 76 -14.26 -11.30 -7.90
CA GLY A 76 -14.99 -10.15 -7.37
C GLY A 76 -14.91 -10.07 -5.85
N PHE A 77 -15.17 -8.89 -5.29
CA PHE A 77 -15.45 -8.73 -3.87
C PHE A 77 -16.58 -7.75 -3.66
N ASP A 78 -17.49 -8.11 -2.77
CA ASP A 78 -18.56 -7.24 -2.30
C ASP A 78 -18.21 -6.68 -0.91
N GLY A 79 -18.59 -5.44 -0.61
CA GLY A 79 -18.28 -4.83 0.68
C GLY A 79 -18.77 -3.39 0.83
N TYR A 80 -19.14 -3.01 2.04
CA TYR A 80 -19.85 -1.75 2.27
C TYR A 80 -19.30 -1.00 3.50
N ASN A 81 -19.12 0.31 3.38
CA ASN A 81 -18.95 1.16 4.56
C ASN A 81 -20.32 1.46 5.17
N TRP A 82 -20.75 0.61 6.10
CA TRP A 82 -22.02 0.72 6.81
C TRP A 82 -22.12 1.93 7.75
N GLY A 83 -21.00 2.58 8.06
CA GLY A 83 -20.98 3.69 8.99
C GLY A 83 -21.60 3.29 10.32
N THR A 84 -22.34 4.20 10.96
CA THR A 84 -23.07 3.89 12.20
C THR A 84 -24.57 3.69 11.96
N THR A 85 -24.92 3.12 10.80
CA THR A 85 -26.32 2.86 10.43
C THR A 85 -26.92 1.64 11.12
N GLN A 86 -26.11 0.65 11.47
CA GLN A 86 -26.50 -0.55 12.18
C GLN A 86 -25.93 -0.52 13.61
N SER A 87 -26.53 -1.30 14.53
CA SER A 87 -26.04 -1.40 15.91
C SER A 87 -24.68 -2.08 16.02
N TRP A 88 -24.31 -2.88 15.00
CA TRP A 88 -23.07 -3.65 14.92
C TRP A 88 -22.01 -3.01 14.02
N SER A 89 -22.30 -1.86 13.39
CA SER A 89 -21.43 -1.27 12.36
C SER A 89 -20.75 0.00 12.82
N ASP A 90 -19.53 0.21 12.32
CA ASP A 90 -18.75 1.43 12.46
C ASP A 90 -18.31 1.98 11.10
N TRP A 91 -17.81 3.22 11.09
CA TRP A 91 -17.25 3.84 9.88
C TRP A 91 -15.96 3.16 9.44
N GLN A 92 -15.93 2.71 8.19
CA GLN A 92 -14.78 2.04 7.58
C GLN A 92 -14.26 2.78 6.36
N VAL A 93 -12.94 2.83 6.23
CA VAL A 93 -12.24 3.40 5.07
C VAL A 93 -12.15 2.34 3.97
N LEU A 94 -12.38 2.73 2.70
CA LEU A 94 -12.39 1.82 1.54
C LEU A 94 -11.21 0.84 1.52
N LYS A 95 -9.98 1.32 1.77
CA LYS A 95 -8.78 0.47 1.73
C LYS A 95 -8.84 -0.70 2.72
N TYR A 96 -9.47 -0.53 3.88
CA TYR A 96 -9.60 -1.58 4.88
C TYR A 96 -10.70 -2.59 4.53
N LEU A 97 -11.62 -2.23 3.63
CA LEU A 97 -12.62 -3.15 3.15
C LEU A 97 -12.04 -4.16 2.15
N PHE A 98 -11.16 -3.72 1.24
CA PHE A 98 -10.87 -4.52 0.04
C PHE A 98 -9.40 -4.84 -0.22
N ARG A 99 -8.47 -4.06 0.32
CA ARG A 99 -7.06 -4.13 -0.11
C ARG A 99 -6.45 -5.52 0.08
N ASP A 100 -6.64 -6.11 1.25
CA ASP A 100 -5.95 -7.35 1.60
C ASP A 100 -6.53 -8.54 0.82
N GLN A 101 -7.85 -8.51 0.58
CA GLN A 101 -8.58 -9.48 -0.23
C GLN A 101 -8.15 -9.41 -1.70
N VAL A 102 -8.08 -8.19 -2.27
CA VAL A 102 -7.62 -7.97 -3.65
C VAL A 102 -6.18 -8.45 -3.84
N ARG A 103 -5.28 -8.12 -2.91
CA ARG A 103 -3.88 -8.59 -2.98
C ARG A 103 -3.77 -10.10 -2.88
N LEU A 104 -4.52 -10.70 -1.95
CA LEU A 104 -4.53 -12.15 -1.81
C LEU A 104 -5.09 -12.82 -3.07
N ALA A 105 -6.15 -12.28 -3.67
CA ALA A 105 -6.68 -12.76 -4.94
C ALA A 105 -5.65 -12.69 -6.07
N ARG A 106 -4.93 -11.56 -6.21
CA ARG A 106 -3.84 -11.44 -7.19
C ARG A 106 -2.71 -12.41 -6.95
N LYS A 107 -2.40 -12.71 -5.69
CA LYS A 107 -1.37 -13.69 -5.33
C LYS A 107 -1.78 -15.10 -5.74
N LEU A 108 -3.01 -15.49 -5.40
CA LEU A 108 -3.50 -16.84 -5.65
C LEU A 108 -3.84 -17.08 -7.11
N TRP A 109 -4.39 -16.07 -7.80
CA TRP A 109 -4.85 -16.14 -9.19
C TRP A 109 -4.32 -14.97 -10.02
N PRO A 110 -2.98 -14.92 -10.28
CA PRO A 110 -2.32 -13.77 -10.89
C PRO A 110 -2.73 -13.49 -12.34
N THR A 111 -3.39 -14.43 -13.00
CA THR A 111 -3.92 -14.29 -14.37
C THR A 111 -5.35 -13.76 -14.40
N LYS A 112 -6.03 -13.68 -13.25
CA LYS A 112 -7.43 -13.27 -13.17
C LYS A 112 -7.52 -11.78 -12.89
N PRO A 113 -8.30 -11.02 -13.67
CA PRO A 113 -8.67 -9.66 -13.30
C PRO A 113 -9.50 -9.67 -12.01
N VAL A 114 -9.35 -8.60 -11.21
CA VAL A 114 -10.01 -8.44 -9.92
C VAL A 114 -10.93 -7.23 -9.96
N MET A 115 -12.17 -7.40 -9.50
CA MET A 115 -13.15 -6.32 -9.39
C MET A 115 -13.65 -6.15 -7.96
N ILE A 116 -14.04 -4.93 -7.63
CA ILE A 116 -14.97 -4.67 -6.53
C ILE A 116 -16.36 -4.74 -7.15
N ALA A 117 -17.03 -5.88 -6.97
CA ALA A 117 -18.25 -6.23 -7.68
C ALA A 117 -19.48 -5.51 -7.10
N GLU A 118 -19.47 -5.21 -5.81
CA GLU A 118 -20.41 -4.30 -5.16
C GLU A 118 -19.72 -3.49 -4.07
N PHE A 119 -19.88 -2.16 -4.10
CA PHE A 119 -19.50 -1.32 -2.97
C PHE A 119 -20.30 -0.03 -2.87
N ALA A 120 -20.46 0.46 -1.64
CA ALA A 120 -20.95 1.80 -1.36
C ALA A 120 -20.57 2.27 0.05
N SER A 121 -20.87 3.52 0.35
CA SER A 121 -20.71 4.12 1.68
C SER A 121 -22.01 4.75 2.16
N ALA A 122 -22.30 4.58 3.45
CA ALA A 122 -23.35 5.31 4.14
C ALA A 122 -22.95 6.80 4.33
N GLU A 123 -23.93 7.65 4.62
CA GLU A 123 -23.71 9.04 5.08
C GLU A 123 -23.43 9.12 6.58
N LYS A 124 -24.03 8.21 7.38
CA LYS A 124 -23.99 8.28 8.84
C LYS A 124 -22.68 7.71 9.39
N GLY A 125 -22.04 8.41 10.31
CA GLY A 125 -20.81 7.95 10.99
C GLY A 125 -19.52 8.55 10.44
N GLY A 126 -19.57 9.35 9.38
CA GLY A 126 -18.40 10.01 8.81
C GLY A 126 -18.76 10.93 7.65
N ASN A 127 -17.81 11.20 6.75
CA ASN A 127 -18.00 12.08 5.60
C ASN A 127 -17.93 11.28 4.29
N LYS A 128 -19.09 10.94 3.72
CA LYS A 128 -19.20 10.16 2.48
C LYS A 128 -18.53 10.86 1.30
N ALA A 129 -18.63 12.19 1.22
CA ALA A 129 -18.00 12.95 0.14
C ALA A 129 -16.47 12.91 0.21
N ALA A 130 -15.88 12.96 1.41
CA ALA A 130 -14.45 12.78 1.61
C ALA A 130 -14.04 11.34 1.26
N TRP A 131 -14.80 10.35 1.73
CA TRP A 131 -14.57 8.93 1.45
C TRP A 131 -14.55 8.62 -0.06
N ILE A 132 -15.47 9.21 -0.83
CA ILE A 132 -15.49 9.10 -2.30
C ILE A 132 -14.23 9.71 -2.92
N ARG A 133 -13.79 10.89 -2.45
CA ARG A 133 -12.59 11.57 -2.99
C ARG A 133 -11.28 10.82 -2.75
N GLU A 134 -11.23 9.92 -1.78
CA GLU A 134 -10.04 9.10 -1.52
C GLU A 134 -9.85 7.97 -2.54
N ILE A 135 -10.92 7.52 -3.22
CA ILE A 135 -10.89 6.35 -4.11
C ILE A 135 -9.75 6.44 -5.16
N PRO A 136 -9.61 7.53 -5.95
CA PRO A 136 -8.52 7.62 -6.92
C PRO A 136 -7.13 7.53 -6.29
N GLY A 137 -6.97 8.05 -5.06
CA GLY A 137 -5.71 7.97 -4.32
C GLY A 137 -5.34 6.53 -3.99
N TYR A 138 -6.32 5.72 -3.54
CA TYR A 138 -6.09 4.30 -3.28
C TYR A 138 -5.82 3.52 -4.57
N LEU A 139 -6.59 3.76 -5.63
CA LEU A 139 -6.42 3.07 -6.92
C LEU A 139 -5.08 3.36 -7.60
N LYS A 140 -4.49 4.55 -7.40
CA LYS A 140 -3.13 4.86 -7.87
C LYS A 140 -2.03 4.22 -7.03
N THR A 141 -2.36 3.62 -5.90
CA THR A 141 -1.37 3.24 -4.89
C THR A 141 -1.66 1.85 -4.32
N SER A 142 -2.19 1.80 -3.09
CA SER A 142 -2.40 0.57 -2.32
C SER A 142 -3.40 -0.41 -2.92
N MET A 143 -4.24 0.05 -3.85
CA MET A 143 -5.31 -0.73 -4.50
C MET A 143 -5.21 -0.70 -6.04
N ARG A 144 -3.99 -0.48 -6.59
CA ARG A 144 -3.72 -0.50 -8.05
C ARG A 144 -4.04 -1.82 -8.75
N ASP A 145 -4.24 -2.87 -7.98
CA ASP A 145 -4.53 -4.22 -8.45
C ASP A 145 -6.01 -4.46 -8.76
N ILE A 146 -6.86 -3.42 -8.70
CA ILE A 146 -8.28 -3.49 -9.05
C ILE A 146 -8.47 -3.06 -10.50
N ASP A 147 -9.06 -3.92 -11.32
CA ASP A 147 -9.35 -3.63 -12.74
C ASP A 147 -10.75 -3.03 -12.95
N ALA A 148 -11.68 -3.23 -12.02
CA ALA A 148 -13.04 -2.68 -12.10
C ALA A 148 -13.65 -2.42 -10.72
N MET A 149 -14.51 -1.40 -10.64
CA MET A 149 -15.31 -1.09 -9.44
C MET A 149 -16.75 -0.80 -9.84
N VAL A 150 -17.71 -1.39 -9.14
CA VAL A 150 -19.14 -1.26 -9.44
C VAL A 150 -19.88 -0.73 -8.21
N TRP A 151 -20.36 0.52 -8.30
CA TRP A 151 -21.07 1.17 -7.20
C TRP A 151 -22.48 0.62 -7.03
N PHE A 152 -22.88 0.32 -5.79
CA PHE A 152 -24.25 -0.07 -5.44
C PHE A 152 -25.15 1.16 -5.23
N ASP A 153 -25.80 1.62 -6.31
CA ASP A 153 -26.56 2.89 -6.34
C ASP A 153 -28.04 2.70 -5.96
N LEU A 154 -28.31 2.31 -4.72
CA LEU A 154 -29.68 2.02 -4.26
C LEU A 154 -29.96 2.54 -2.85
N LYS A 155 -31.18 3.01 -2.59
CA LYS A 155 -31.65 3.23 -1.22
C LYS A 155 -32.29 1.95 -0.71
N LYS A 156 -31.62 1.26 0.20
CA LYS A 156 -32.03 -0.05 0.73
C LYS A 156 -31.91 -0.07 2.26
N GLU A 157 -31.02 -0.89 2.83
CA GLU A 157 -30.76 -0.97 4.28
C GLU A 157 -30.31 0.39 4.84
N THR A 158 -29.60 1.17 4.02
CA THR A 158 -29.34 2.59 4.19
C THR A 158 -29.32 3.25 2.80
N ASP A 159 -29.05 4.56 2.73
CA ASP A 159 -28.99 5.30 1.48
C ASP A 159 -27.60 5.19 0.83
N TRP A 160 -27.40 4.16 0.01
CA TRP A 160 -26.12 3.89 -0.67
C TRP A 160 -25.88 4.79 -1.88
N ARG A 161 -26.92 5.46 -2.36
CA ARG A 161 -26.88 6.18 -3.64
C ARG A 161 -25.75 7.21 -3.73
N ILE A 162 -25.18 7.39 -4.91
CA ILE A 162 -24.17 8.44 -5.16
C ILE A 162 -24.75 9.85 -4.92
N ASN A 163 -26.07 9.99 -5.02
CA ASN A 163 -26.82 11.22 -4.78
C ASN A 163 -27.58 11.24 -3.46
N SER A 164 -27.15 10.46 -2.46
CA SER A 164 -27.69 10.52 -1.09
C SER A 164 -27.59 11.93 -0.48
N SER A 165 -26.59 12.72 -0.89
CA SER A 165 -26.48 14.15 -0.61
C SER A 165 -25.87 14.90 -1.80
N GLY A 166 -26.04 16.23 -1.83
CA GLY A 166 -25.40 17.09 -2.84
C GLY A 166 -23.86 17.01 -2.81
N MET A 167 -23.28 16.83 -1.62
CA MET A 167 -21.83 16.70 -1.46
C MET A 167 -21.30 15.35 -1.98
N ALA A 168 -22.02 14.25 -1.72
CA ALA A 168 -21.66 12.93 -2.24
C ALA A 168 -21.70 12.92 -3.79
N LEU A 169 -22.74 13.51 -4.39
CA LEU A 169 -22.86 13.59 -5.85
C LEU A 169 -21.76 14.45 -6.46
N ALA A 170 -21.42 15.58 -5.82
CA ALA A 170 -20.33 16.44 -6.27
C ALA A 170 -18.98 15.71 -6.21
N ALA A 171 -18.69 15.00 -5.12
CA ALA A 171 -17.48 14.19 -4.97
C ALA A 171 -17.41 13.07 -6.01
N PHE A 172 -18.52 12.37 -6.28
CA PHE A 172 -18.55 11.32 -7.29
C PHE A 172 -18.25 11.88 -8.68
N ARG A 173 -18.92 12.98 -9.07
CA ARG A 173 -18.63 13.68 -10.34
C ARG A 173 -17.21 14.20 -10.45
N GLU A 174 -16.59 14.56 -9.33
CA GLU A 174 -15.20 15.01 -9.27
C GLU A 174 -14.24 13.86 -9.57
N ILE A 175 -14.40 12.71 -8.91
CA ILE A 175 -13.49 11.57 -9.11
C ILE A 175 -13.63 10.95 -10.49
N MET A 176 -14.82 10.97 -11.10
CA MET A 176 -15.03 10.43 -12.46
C MET A 176 -14.31 11.22 -13.56
N LYS A 177 -13.72 12.38 -13.23
CA LYS A 177 -12.84 13.12 -14.14
C LYS A 177 -11.40 12.60 -14.15
N TYR A 178 -11.03 11.72 -13.22
CA TYR A 178 -9.69 11.16 -13.16
C TYR A 178 -9.50 10.14 -14.30
N PRO A 179 -8.39 10.20 -15.07
CA PRO A 179 -8.15 9.28 -16.19
C PRO A 179 -8.08 7.79 -15.82
N ILE A 180 -7.93 7.46 -14.53
CA ILE A 180 -7.94 6.07 -14.05
C ILE A 180 -9.31 5.41 -14.19
N PHE A 181 -10.38 6.21 -14.27
CA PHE A 181 -11.71 5.73 -14.61
C PHE A 181 -11.93 5.97 -16.10
N ASP A 182 -11.54 4.98 -16.90
CA ASP A 182 -11.80 4.96 -18.34
C ASP A 182 -12.52 3.64 -18.67
N GLY A 183 -13.72 3.71 -19.22
CA GLY A 183 -14.46 2.52 -19.59
C GLY A 183 -15.90 2.76 -20.03
N SER A 184 -16.21 2.33 -21.25
CA SER A 184 -17.56 1.93 -21.62
C SER A 184 -17.80 0.47 -21.18
N GLY A 185 -19.05 0.01 -21.13
CA GLY A 185 -19.35 -1.41 -20.89
C GLY A 185 -18.63 -2.36 -21.86
N GLU A 186 -18.30 -1.89 -23.07
CA GLU A 186 -17.51 -2.63 -24.07
C GLU A 186 -16.02 -2.71 -23.70
N ALA A 187 -15.45 -1.70 -23.05
CA ALA A 187 -14.08 -1.73 -22.53
C ALA A 187 -13.94 -2.73 -21.38
N LEU A 188 -14.91 -2.77 -20.46
CA LEU A 188 -14.99 -3.76 -19.38
C LEU A 188 -15.03 -5.20 -19.92
N ALA A 189 -15.75 -5.44 -21.02
CA ALA A 189 -15.83 -6.76 -21.67
C ALA A 189 -14.52 -7.18 -22.37
N LYS A 190 -13.62 -6.23 -22.69
CA LYS A 190 -12.32 -6.46 -23.35
C LYS A 190 -11.16 -6.62 -22.38
N LEU A 191 -11.35 -6.34 -21.08
CA LEU A 191 -10.39 -6.60 -20.00
C LEU A 191 -10.20 -8.12 -19.83
N THR A 192 -9.44 -8.70 -20.73
CA THR A 192 -8.96 -10.10 -20.73
C THR A 192 -7.49 -10.18 -20.33
N VAL A 193 -6.88 -9.02 -20.02
CA VAL A 193 -5.49 -8.87 -19.65
C VAL A 193 -5.44 -7.95 -18.42
N PRO A 194 -4.68 -8.30 -17.37
CA PRO A 194 -4.46 -7.42 -16.22
C PRO A 194 -4.03 -6.02 -16.67
N ALA A 195 -4.49 -4.97 -15.98
CA ALA A 195 -3.97 -3.63 -16.20
C ALA A 195 -2.43 -3.65 -16.27
N ALA A 196 -1.85 -2.91 -17.22
CA ALA A 196 -0.40 -2.81 -17.37
C ALA A 196 0.20 -2.34 -16.02
N ARG A 197 1.05 -3.18 -15.42
CA ARG A 197 1.65 -2.92 -14.12
C ARG A 197 2.37 -1.58 -14.12
N GLU A 198 2.16 -0.78 -13.07
CA GLU A 198 3.01 0.38 -12.85
C GLU A 198 4.47 -0.03 -12.84
N ILE A 199 5.28 0.68 -13.62
CA ILE A 199 6.71 0.46 -13.70
C ILE A 199 7.29 0.83 -12.33
N LYS A 200 7.88 -0.16 -11.64
CA LYS A 200 8.61 0.06 -10.38
C LYS A 200 9.62 1.19 -10.59
N LYS A 201 9.54 2.23 -9.75
CA LYS A 201 10.49 3.35 -9.76
C LYS A 201 11.90 2.83 -9.45
N VAL A 202 12.90 3.51 -10.02
CA VAL A 202 14.31 3.19 -9.82
C VAL A 202 15.01 4.37 -9.13
N ALA A 203 15.62 4.11 -7.98
CA ALA A 203 16.48 5.01 -7.25
C ALA A 203 17.95 4.67 -7.59
N VAL A 204 18.84 5.64 -7.42
CA VAL A 204 20.26 5.47 -7.70
C VAL A 204 21.07 5.79 -6.45
N ALA A 205 21.92 4.86 -6.03
CA ALA A 205 22.99 5.12 -5.05
C ALA A 205 24.30 5.35 -5.81
N SER A 206 24.88 6.54 -5.69
CA SER A 206 26.14 6.88 -6.38
C SER A 206 27.36 6.44 -5.58
N LYS A 207 28.33 5.80 -6.23
CA LYS A 207 29.57 5.36 -5.60
C LYS A 207 30.46 6.55 -5.25
N ILE A 208 31.09 6.49 -4.08
CA ILE A 208 32.11 7.44 -3.64
C ILE A 208 33.42 6.72 -3.33
N SER A 209 34.52 7.46 -3.37
CA SER A 209 35.87 6.94 -3.09
C SER A 209 36.42 7.37 -1.73
N ARG A 210 35.66 8.18 -0.98
CA ARG A 210 36.03 8.70 0.33
C ARG A 210 34.79 8.70 1.21
N GLU A 211 34.97 8.25 2.44
CA GLU A 211 33.91 8.26 3.45
C GLU A 211 33.35 9.68 3.64
N ILE A 212 32.02 9.79 3.68
CA ILE A 212 31.31 11.03 3.99
C ILE A 212 31.29 11.22 5.50
N LYS A 213 31.62 12.43 5.94
CA LYS A 213 31.43 12.87 7.30
C LYS A 213 29.95 13.19 7.53
N ILE A 214 29.38 12.64 8.60
CA ILE A 214 27.97 12.83 8.98
C ILE A 214 27.86 14.07 9.87
N ASP A 215 27.61 15.23 9.26
CA ASP A 215 27.58 16.55 9.94
C ASP A 215 26.47 17.51 9.45
N GLY A 216 25.59 17.02 8.59
CA GLY A 216 24.45 17.74 8.04
C GLY A 216 24.82 18.73 6.93
N ASP A 217 26.00 18.63 6.32
CA ASP A 217 26.34 19.36 5.09
C ASP A 217 26.06 18.54 3.82
N LEU A 218 24.89 18.77 3.23
CA LEU A 218 24.44 18.14 1.98
C LEU A 218 25.35 18.39 0.77
N ASN A 219 26.34 19.29 0.85
CA ASN A 219 27.36 19.42 -0.20
C ASN A 219 28.09 18.10 -0.47
N ALA A 220 28.27 17.25 0.54
CA ALA A 220 28.85 15.92 0.37
C ALA A 220 28.01 15.03 -0.58
N PHE A 221 26.71 15.28 -0.67
CA PHE A 221 25.74 14.53 -1.48
C PHE A 221 25.40 15.21 -2.81
N ARG A 222 26.07 16.32 -3.18
CA ARG A 222 25.75 17.12 -4.38
C ARG A 222 25.79 16.36 -5.72
N SER A 223 26.46 15.21 -5.77
CA SER A 223 26.58 14.36 -6.96
C SER A 223 25.54 13.23 -7.00
N ALA A 224 24.78 13.02 -5.92
CA ALA A 224 23.74 12.03 -5.87
C ALA A 224 22.51 12.48 -6.69
N VAL A 225 21.83 11.52 -7.30
CA VAL A 225 20.53 11.74 -7.93
C VAL A 225 19.45 11.61 -6.85
N PRO A 226 18.72 12.70 -6.50
CA PRO A 226 17.75 12.63 -5.42
C PRO A 226 16.49 11.86 -5.82
N ILE A 227 15.97 11.11 -4.85
CA ILE A 227 14.55 10.74 -4.81
C ILE A 227 13.78 11.99 -4.38
N VAL A 228 12.86 12.47 -5.20
CA VAL A 228 12.06 13.68 -4.95
C VAL A 228 10.62 13.29 -4.64
N MET A 229 10.13 13.69 -3.46
CA MET A 229 8.80 13.36 -2.94
C MET A 229 8.06 14.65 -2.55
N GLU A 230 7.46 15.32 -3.54
CA GLU A 230 6.94 16.70 -3.40
C GLU A 230 5.46 16.84 -3.79
N ASP A 231 4.76 15.74 -4.08
CA ASP A 231 3.34 15.76 -4.46
C ASP A 231 2.51 14.68 -3.76
N SER A 232 1.18 14.75 -3.92
CA SER A 232 0.24 13.88 -3.22
C SER A 232 0.32 12.40 -3.63
N SER A 233 1.02 12.04 -4.70
CA SER A 233 1.19 10.64 -5.11
C SER A 233 1.99 9.82 -4.10
N PHE A 234 2.81 10.48 -3.26
CA PHE A 234 3.61 9.85 -2.23
C PHE A 234 2.87 9.66 -0.91
N TYR A 235 1.76 10.37 -0.68
CA TYR A 235 0.98 10.30 0.55
C TYR A 235 0.22 8.96 0.68
N LYS A 236 0.57 8.12 1.67
CA LYS A 236 -0.03 6.78 1.83
C LYS A 236 -0.75 6.57 3.17
N GLU A 237 -0.42 7.35 4.19
CA GLU A 237 -1.01 7.24 5.51
C GLU A 237 -1.29 8.62 6.11
N GLY A 238 -2.35 8.70 6.92
CA GLY A 238 -2.82 9.93 7.55
C GLY A 238 -4.14 10.47 6.99
N LEU A 239 -4.60 11.57 7.58
CA LEU A 239 -5.69 12.40 7.06
C LEU A 239 -5.16 13.75 6.61
N ASN A 240 -5.58 14.22 5.44
CA ASN A 240 -5.29 15.57 4.92
C ASN A 240 -3.79 15.96 4.95
N TRP A 241 -3.07 15.62 3.88
CA TRP A 241 -1.64 15.93 3.74
C TRP A 241 -1.26 17.40 4.01
N GLY A 242 -2.15 18.37 3.79
CA GLY A 242 -1.81 19.79 3.98
C GLY A 242 -0.93 20.41 2.88
N GLY A 243 -0.41 19.58 1.96
CA GLY A 243 0.37 20.01 0.80
C GLY A 243 1.88 19.98 1.02
N PRO A 244 2.69 20.35 0.01
CA PRO A 244 4.15 20.18 0.06
C PRO A 244 4.87 21.10 1.05
N ALA A 245 4.17 22.10 1.59
CA ALA A 245 4.67 22.92 2.69
C ALA A 245 4.49 22.25 4.05
N ASP A 246 3.56 21.30 4.17
CA ASP A 246 3.31 20.52 5.38
C ASP A 246 4.27 19.35 5.46
N LEU A 247 4.38 18.56 4.37
CA LEU A 247 5.34 17.46 4.26
C LEU A 247 5.83 17.31 2.81
N SER A 248 7.14 17.39 2.59
CA SER A 248 7.78 16.95 1.33
C SER A 248 9.27 16.70 1.55
N GLY A 249 9.95 16.00 0.66
CA GLY A 249 11.36 15.75 0.87
C GLY A 249 12.16 15.29 -0.33
N LYS A 250 13.48 15.41 -0.18
CA LYS A 250 14.48 14.84 -1.08
C LYS A 250 15.36 13.90 -0.30
N ILE A 251 15.51 12.68 -0.79
CA ILE A 251 16.41 11.65 -0.23
C ILE A 251 17.56 11.43 -1.21
N TYR A 252 18.78 11.38 -0.68
CA TYR A 252 20.01 11.17 -1.43
C TYR A 252 20.66 9.88 -0.93
N LEU A 253 21.09 9.04 -1.85
CA LEU A 253 21.75 7.78 -1.55
C LEU A 253 23.14 7.75 -2.19
N MET A 254 24.14 7.36 -1.41
CA MET A 254 25.50 7.13 -1.87
C MET A 254 26.07 5.89 -1.20
N TRP A 255 27.15 5.33 -1.74
CA TRP A 255 27.76 4.14 -1.16
C TRP A 255 29.26 4.08 -1.39
N ASP A 256 29.98 3.43 -0.49
CA ASP A 256 31.35 2.96 -0.69
C ASP A 256 31.46 1.48 -0.35
N GLU A 257 32.67 0.92 -0.36
CA GLU A 257 32.93 -0.49 -0.07
C GLU A 257 32.52 -0.91 1.36
N LYS A 258 32.28 0.03 2.27
CA LYS A 258 32.01 -0.23 3.68
C LYS A 258 30.61 0.20 4.13
N ASN A 259 30.02 1.21 3.51
CA ASN A 259 28.83 1.89 4.01
C ASN A 259 27.82 2.23 2.91
N LEU A 260 26.55 2.17 3.30
CA LEU A 260 25.46 2.90 2.67
C LEU A 260 25.31 4.26 3.36
N TYR A 261 25.18 5.33 2.59
CA TYR A 261 24.93 6.67 3.07
C TYR A 261 23.54 7.14 2.64
N LEU A 262 22.80 7.70 3.59
CA LEU A 262 21.52 8.36 3.37
C LEU A 262 21.64 9.81 3.83
N ALA A 263 21.17 10.72 2.99
CA ALA A 263 20.90 12.09 3.41
C ALA A 263 19.49 12.49 3.01
N ALA A 264 18.92 13.42 3.74
CA ALA A 264 17.59 13.91 3.50
C ALA A 264 17.49 15.41 3.74
N GLN A 265 16.72 16.06 2.88
CA GLN A 265 16.23 17.40 3.09
C GLN A 265 14.71 17.31 3.11
N VAL A 266 14.12 17.42 4.30
CA VAL A 266 12.67 17.30 4.50
C VAL A 266 12.11 18.67 4.84
N ARG A 267 11.03 19.05 4.15
CA ARG A 267 10.13 20.11 4.58
C ARG A 267 9.07 19.48 5.44
N ASP A 268 8.87 20.10 6.58
CA ASP A 268 8.00 19.65 7.63
C ASP A 268 7.60 20.88 8.44
N LYS A 269 6.31 21.04 8.68
CA LYS A 269 5.76 22.22 9.37
C LYS A 269 6.15 22.27 10.85
N ASN A 270 6.23 21.13 11.53
CA ASN A 270 6.61 21.02 12.93
C ASN A 270 7.75 20.00 13.11
N PRO A 271 8.98 20.32 12.67
CA PRO A 271 10.03 19.32 12.57
C PRO A 271 10.67 18.97 13.91
N LEU A 272 11.22 17.75 13.92
CA LEU A 272 11.91 17.11 15.03
C LEU A 272 10.94 16.77 16.17
N VAL A 273 9.83 16.13 15.84
CA VAL A 273 8.84 15.59 16.76
C VAL A 273 9.01 14.08 16.82
N ASN A 274 10.00 13.63 17.59
CA ASN A 274 10.15 12.21 17.86
C ASN A 274 10.78 11.97 19.24
N LYS A 275 9.93 11.61 20.21
CA LYS A 275 10.35 11.16 21.56
C LYS A 275 10.40 9.64 21.70
N LYS A 276 10.19 8.92 20.60
CA LYS A 276 10.16 7.46 20.59
C LYS A 276 11.58 6.92 20.55
N GLU A 277 11.72 5.67 20.95
CA GLU A 277 12.98 4.94 20.94
C GLU A 277 12.80 3.55 20.34
N LYS A 278 13.90 2.96 19.86
CA LYS A 278 13.97 1.56 19.43
C LYS A 278 12.90 1.23 18.37
N GLN A 279 12.07 0.22 18.62
CA GLN A 279 11.06 -0.23 17.65
C GLN A 279 9.93 0.78 17.41
N ASP A 280 9.79 1.80 18.25
CA ASP A 280 8.68 2.76 18.19
C ASP A 280 9.05 4.04 17.45
N ILE A 281 10.29 4.17 16.95
CA ILE A 281 10.76 5.39 16.27
C ILE A 281 9.93 5.79 15.04
N TRP A 282 9.19 4.86 14.45
CA TRP A 282 8.29 5.11 13.31
C TRP A 282 7.10 6.01 13.71
N SER A 283 6.73 6.06 14.99
CA SER A 283 5.61 6.87 15.47
C SER A 283 6.05 8.28 15.87
N GLY A 284 6.77 8.94 14.95
CA GLY A 284 7.30 10.28 15.08
C GLY A 284 7.98 10.68 13.78
N ASP A 285 8.65 11.83 13.75
CA ASP A 285 9.46 12.22 12.58
C ASP A 285 10.61 11.23 12.39
N ALA A 286 10.58 10.55 11.25
CA ALA A 286 11.57 9.54 10.91
C ALA A 286 11.66 9.35 9.40
N ILE A 287 12.75 8.74 8.97
CA ILE A 287 12.88 8.18 7.64
C ILE A 287 13.01 6.67 7.78
N GLU A 288 12.25 5.92 7.00
CA GLU A 288 12.34 4.47 6.95
C GLU A 288 12.85 4.06 5.57
N ILE A 289 13.83 3.16 5.52
CA ILE A 289 14.17 2.46 4.27
C ILE A 289 13.91 0.98 4.42
N VAL A 290 13.49 0.37 3.33
CA VAL A 290 13.51 -1.08 3.17
C VAL A 290 14.41 -1.44 2.02
N LEU A 291 15.19 -2.51 2.17
CA LEU A 291 16.09 -2.99 1.13
C LEU A 291 16.29 -4.49 1.21
N SER A 292 16.56 -5.10 0.05
CA SER A 292 16.99 -6.49 -0.05
C SER A 292 18.49 -6.59 -0.27
N THR A 293 19.16 -7.50 0.42
CA THR A 293 20.57 -7.86 0.16
C THR A 293 20.71 -9.06 -0.78
N ASN A 294 19.59 -9.52 -1.36
CA ASN A 294 19.56 -10.55 -2.39
C ASN A 294 19.15 -9.93 -3.73
N PRO A 295 20.10 -9.62 -4.64
CA PRO A 295 19.80 -9.10 -5.98
C PRO A 295 18.91 -10.03 -6.83
N GLY A 296 18.88 -11.33 -6.51
CA GLY A 296 18.05 -12.33 -7.19
C GLY A 296 16.69 -12.55 -6.55
N ALA A 297 16.31 -11.77 -5.53
CA ALA A 297 15.02 -11.92 -4.87
C ALA A 297 13.86 -11.65 -5.86
N SER A 298 12.81 -12.47 -5.78
CA SER A 298 11.64 -12.30 -6.63
C SER A 298 11.00 -10.92 -6.41
N PRO A 299 10.77 -10.11 -7.46
CA PRO A 299 10.11 -8.81 -7.30
C PRO A 299 8.61 -8.93 -7.03
N GLN A 300 8.05 -10.15 -7.02
CA GLN A 300 6.64 -10.44 -6.72
C GLN A 300 6.40 -11.01 -5.31
N ARG A 301 7.46 -11.27 -4.53
CA ARG A 301 7.30 -11.80 -3.17
C ARG A 301 6.64 -10.76 -2.27
N ASP A 302 5.73 -11.20 -1.43
CA ASP A 302 4.89 -10.34 -0.59
C ASP A 302 5.22 -10.43 0.91
N ALA A 303 6.34 -11.08 1.22
CA ALA A 303 6.87 -11.18 2.56
C ALA A 303 8.40 -10.99 2.56
N PHE A 304 8.92 -10.57 3.71
CA PHE A 304 10.35 -10.44 3.95
C PHE A 304 11.02 -11.82 3.95
N GLU A 305 12.18 -11.87 3.33
CA GLU A 305 13.12 -12.99 3.38
C GLU A 305 14.30 -12.63 4.30
N ARG A 306 15.19 -13.61 4.55
CA ARG A 306 16.32 -13.46 5.49
C ARG A 306 17.25 -12.29 5.14
N GLY A 307 17.34 -11.92 3.87
CA GLY A 307 18.16 -10.83 3.34
C GLY A 307 17.46 -9.48 3.28
N ASP A 308 16.24 -9.34 3.79
CA ASP A 308 15.54 -8.07 3.80
C ASP A 308 15.69 -7.34 5.11
N TYR A 309 15.74 -6.02 5.01
CA TYR A 309 15.97 -5.13 6.13
C TYR A 309 15.07 -3.91 5.99
N GLN A 310 14.49 -3.50 7.11
CA GLN A 310 13.86 -2.22 7.39
C GLN A 310 14.76 -1.50 8.39
N ILE A 311 15.17 -0.29 8.05
CA ILE A 311 16.06 0.55 8.85
C ILE A 311 15.38 1.91 9.00
N GLY A 312 15.29 2.39 10.22
CA GLY A 312 14.68 3.66 10.55
C GLY A 312 15.71 4.63 11.07
N PHE A 313 15.51 5.90 10.74
CA PHE A 313 16.36 7.03 11.10
C PHE A 313 15.47 8.06 11.78
N SER A 314 15.40 8.00 13.11
CA SER A 314 14.65 8.95 13.92
C SER A 314 15.33 10.31 13.93
N THR A 315 14.55 11.37 13.87
CA THR A 315 15.06 12.74 14.03
C THR A 315 15.46 13.08 15.47
N GLY A 316 14.99 12.30 16.45
CA GLY A 316 14.91 12.76 17.84
C GLY A 316 13.97 13.96 18.00
N ASP A 317 14.03 14.63 19.16
CA ASP A 317 13.15 15.76 19.48
C ASP A 317 13.83 17.13 19.37
N GLY A 318 15.06 17.14 18.86
CA GLY A 318 15.93 18.33 18.81
C GLY A 318 16.37 18.85 20.19
N LYS A 319 16.11 18.10 21.27
CA LYS A 319 16.40 18.47 22.66
C LYS A 319 17.07 17.29 23.39
N GLU A 320 16.31 16.57 24.20
CA GLU A 320 16.79 15.49 25.07
C GLU A 320 16.87 14.17 24.31
N ASN A 321 15.83 13.82 23.53
CA ASN A 321 15.81 12.60 22.75
C ASN A 321 16.70 12.75 21.52
N LYS A 322 17.76 11.94 21.44
CA LYS A 322 18.74 12.04 20.37
C LYS A 322 18.28 11.31 19.11
N PRO A 323 18.74 11.75 17.92
CA PRO A 323 18.56 10.98 16.69
C PRO A 323 19.10 9.55 16.85
N ALA A 324 18.41 8.59 16.24
CA ALA A 324 18.76 7.18 16.39
C ALA A 324 18.55 6.39 15.09
N VAL A 325 19.42 5.41 14.87
CA VAL A 325 19.24 4.39 13.84
C VAL A 325 18.70 3.12 14.48
N TRP A 326 17.67 2.54 13.89
CA TRP A 326 17.10 1.28 14.35
C TRP A 326 16.90 0.32 13.19
N ASN A 327 17.10 -0.97 13.44
CA ASN A 327 16.76 -2.01 12.48
C ASN A 327 15.71 -2.95 13.06
N TRP A 328 14.58 -3.10 12.37
CA TRP A 328 13.46 -3.91 12.87
C TRP A 328 13.69 -5.42 12.74
N GLN A 329 14.41 -5.89 11.73
CA GLN A 329 14.64 -7.33 11.50
C GLN A 329 15.64 -7.93 12.49
N ARG A 330 16.57 -7.12 12.99
CA ARG A 330 17.56 -7.50 13.99
C ARG A 330 17.23 -6.93 15.38
N ARG A 331 16.23 -6.06 15.48
CA ARG A 331 15.73 -5.42 16.72
C ARG A 331 16.86 -4.77 17.51
N ARG A 332 17.72 -4.02 16.84
CA ARG A 332 18.88 -3.34 17.43
C ARG A 332 19.36 -2.19 16.56
N THR A 333 20.12 -1.26 17.15
CA THR A 333 20.90 -0.28 16.42
C THR A 333 22.04 -0.96 15.65
N PRO A 334 22.23 -0.65 14.35
CA PRO A 334 23.36 -1.14 13.59
C PRO A 334 24.70 -0.71 14.20
N ALA A 335 25.60 -1.66 14.45
CA ALA A 335 26.93 -1.32 14.96
C ALA A 335 27.70 -0.50 13.91
N GLY A 336 28.31 0.61 14.34
CA GLY A 336 29.07 1.52 13.47
C GLY A 336 28.22 2.48 12.63
N SER A 337 26.89 2.48 12.79
CA SER A 337 26.07 3.53 12.18
C SER A 337 26.27 4.86 12.88
N GLU A 338 26.23 5.93 12.10
CA GLU A 338 26.18 7.31 12.59
C GLU A 338 24.94 7.99 12.03
N ILE A 339 24.40 8.93 12.79
CA ILE A 339 23.27 9.77 12.39
C ILE A 339 23.48 11.18 12.93
N PHE A 340 23.19 12.17 12.10
CA PHE A 340 23.17 13.58 12.48
C PHE A 340 21.92 14.24 11.92
N VAL A 341 21.26 15.04 12.75
CA VAL A 341 20.02 15.73 12.40
C VAL A 341 20.08 17.17 12.88
N LYS A 342 19.65 18.10 12.03
CA LYS A 342 19.47 19.50 12.41
C LYS A 342 18.23 20.10 11.74
N LYS A 343 17.65 21.11 12.37
CA LYS A 343 16.62 21.94 11.70
C LYS A 343 17.20 22.60 10.46
N SER A 344 16.39 22.69 9.41
CA SER A 344 16.75 23.41 8.20
C SER A 344 16.78 24.91 8.51
N GLY A 345 17.92 25.56 8.28
CA GLY A 345 18.03 27.02 8.46
C GLY A 345 17.38 27.84 7.33
N LYS A 346 16.92 27.19 6.25
CA LYS A 346 16.41 27.83 5.03
C LYS A 346 14.90 27.68 4.83
N SER A 347 14.26 26.76 5.56
CA SER A 347 12.84 26.44 5.45
C SER A 347 12.37 25.76 6.73
N SER A 348 11.05 25.70 6.96
CA SER A 348 10.50 24.75 7.93
C SER A 348 10.89 23.32 7.51
N GLY A 349 11.42 22.53 8.45
CA GLY A 349 11.87 21.17 8.20
C GLY A 349 13.23 20.83 8.81
N TYR A 350 13.85 19.75 8.32
CA TYR A 350 15.11 19.23 8.84
C TYR A 350 16.05 18.69 7.75
N ILE A 351 17.33 18.60 8.11
CA ILE A 351 18.36 17.86 7.38
C ILE A 351 18.74 16.67 8.24
N LEU A 352 18.76 15.49 7.64
CA LEU A 352 19.21 14.24 8.27
C LEU A 352 20.31 13.63 7.41
N GLU A 353 21.40 13.21 8.04
CA GLU A 353 22.44 12.39 7.41
C GLU A 353 22.66 11.15 8.26
N ALA A 354 22.88 10.02 7.61
CA ALA A 354 23.21 8.79 8.27
C ALA A 354 24.15 7.93 7.42
N LYS A 355 24.97 7.13 8.09
CA LYS A 355 25.70 6.02 7.46
C LYS A 355 25.35 4.71 8.15
N SER A 356 25.24 3.66 7.35
CA SER A 356 24.97 2.30 7.81
C SER A 356 26.01 1.35 7.21
N PRO A 357 26.86 0.71 8.03
CA PRO A 357 27.85 -0.23 7.52
C PRO A 357 27.23 -1.45 6.86
N TRP A 358 27.77 -1.88 5.72
CA TRP A 358 27.34 -3.08 4.99
C TRP A 358 27.46 -4.36 5.84
N ALA A 359 28.47 -4.42 6.72
CA ALA A 359 28.67 -5.54 7.65
C ALA A 359 27.46 -5.81 8.56
N PHE A 360 26.61 -4.81 8.79
CA PHE A 360 25.36 -4.99 9.52
C PHE A 360 24.28 -5.71 8.68
N LEU A 361 24.31 -5.51 7.37
CA LEU A 361 23.38 -6.08 6.40
C LEU A 361 23.85 -7.46 5.88
N GLY A 362 24.68 -8.15 6.68
CA GLY A 362 25.25 -9.45 6.34
C GLY A 362 26.52 -9.32 5.52
N ASN A 363 26.73 -10.24 4.58
CA ASN A 363 27.93 -10.28 3.73
C ASN A 363 27.74 -9.54 2.39
N PHE A 364 26.70 -8.71 2.30
CA PHE A 364 26.38 -7.98 1.07
C PHE A 364 27.21 -6.72 0.99
N VAL A 365 27.99 -6.60 -0.07
CA VAL A 365 28.62 -5.34 -0.51
C VAL A 365 28.29 -5.21 -1.99
N PRO A 366 27.63 -4.13 -2.42
CA PRO A 366 27.26 -3.98 -3.82
C PRO A 366 28.47 -3.72 -4.71
N SER A 367 28.37 -4.09 -5.98
CA SER A 367 29.22 -3.56 -7.06
C SER A 367 28.41 -2.58 -7.91
N ALA A 368 29.08 -1.71 -8.68
CA ALA A 368 28.39 -0.90 -9.68
C ALA A 368 27.57 -1.81 -10.64
N GLY A 369 26.36 -1.37 -10.97
CA GLY A 369 25.35 -2.12 -11.72
C GLY A 369 24.47 -3.05 -10.88
N THR A 370 24.77 -3.26 -9.59
CA THR A 370 23.92 -4.07 -8.71
C THR A 370 22.53 -3.44 -8.58
N LYS A 371 21.49 -4.27 -8.65
CA LYS A 371 20.10 -3.86 -8.43
C LYS A 371 19.48 -4.67 -7.30
N ILE A 372 18.79 -4.01 -6.40
CA ILE A 372 18.08 -4.65 -5.28
C ILE A 372 16.68 -4.06 -5.12
N GLY A 373 15.76 -4.81 -4.52
CA GLY A 373 14.49 -4.25 -4.07
C GLY A 373 14.73 -3.18 -3.01
N PHE A 374 14.06 -2.04 -3.14
CA PHE A 374 14.23 -0.88 -2.25
C PHE A 374 12.98 -0.01 -2.19
N ASP A 375 12.71 0.57 -1.02
CA ASP A 375 11.78 1.67 -0.87
C ASP A 375 12.20 2.60 0.26
N VAL A 376 11.61 3.80 0.28
CA VAL A 376 11.84 4.79 1.33
C VAL A 376 10.54 5.48 1.71
N ALA A 377 10.38 5.73 3.00
CA ALA A 377 9.28 6.49 3.57
C ALA A 377 9.78 7.66 4.43
N ILE A 378 8.95 8.71 4.49
CA ILE A 378 9.11 9.84 5.39
C ILE A 378 7.89 9.84 6.32
N ASP A 379 8.14 9.61 7.60
CA ASP A 379 7.17 9.72 8.68
C ASP A 379 7.15 11.15 9.21
N ASP A 380 5.94 11.62 9.53
CA ASP A 380 5.67 13.00 9.92
C ASP A 380 4.68 13.02 11.09
N ALA A 381 5.08 13.73 12.15
CA ALA A 381 4.32 13.90 13.37
C ALA A 381 4.28 15.38 13.75
N ASP A 382 3.09 15.96 13.91
CA ASP A 382 2.95 17.34 14.39
C ASP A 382 2.54 17.39 15.87
N ALA A 383 1.25 17.67 16.11
CA ALA A 383 0.76 18.14 17.39
C ALA A 383 0.48 16.99 18.37
N THR A 384 0.17 15.80 17.85
CA THR A 384 -0.10 14.62 18.69
C THR A 384 1.17 14.00 19.26
N GLY A 385 2.33 14.21 18.62
CA GLY A 385 3.57 13.53 18.97
C GLY A 385 3.62 12.06 18.57
N GLU A 386 2.65 11.60 17.78
CA GLU A 386 2.61 10.31 17.10
C GLU A 386 2.63 10.55 15.58
N ARG A 387 2.97 9.53 14.78
CA ARG A 387 2.92 9.67 13.32
C ARG A 387 1.50 9.96 12.84
N GLU A 388 1.34 11.10 12.19
CA GLU A 388 0.07 11.56 11.63
C GLU A 388 0.01 11.33 10.12
N ARG A 389 1.18 11.33 9.46
CA ARG A 389 1.28 11.23 8.00
C ARG A 389 2.47 10.34 7.62
N GLN A 390 2.34 9.63 6.50
CA GLN A 390 3.46 8.92 5.89
C GLN A 390 3.49 9.12 4.39
N PHE A 391 4.68 9.46 3.91
CA PHE A 391 5.07 9.48 2.52
C PHE A 391 5.80 8.18 2.18
N VAL A 392 5.48 7.51 1.07
CA VAL A 392 6.21 6.32 0.57
C VAL A 392 6.53 6.51 -0.90
N TRP A 393 7.80 6.28 -1.28
CA TRP A 393 8.32 6.63 -2.59
C TRP A 393 7.72 5.81 -3.73
N ASN A 394 7.82 4.49 -3.67
CA ASN A 394 7.29 3.61 -4.71
C ASN A 394 6.04 2.86 -4.24
N GLY A 395 6.15 2.19 -3.11
CA GLY A 395 5.15 1.30 -2.57
C GLY A 395 3.96 2.01 -1.95
N ASP A 396 3.31 1.29 -1.07
CA ASP A 396 2.20 1.80 -0.26
C ASP A 396 2.50 1.59 1.21
N TRP A 397 1.51 1.85 2.07
CA TRP A 397 1.61 1.70 3.52
C TRP A 397 2.09 0.31 3.99
N CYS A 398 2.06 -0.76 3.16
CA CYS A 398 2.65 -2.07 3.48
C CYS A 398 4.13 -2.22 3.11
N PHE A 399 4.82 -1.20 2.60
CA PHE A 399 6.21 -1.34 2.17
C PHE A 399 7.11 -1.96 3.26
N TYR A 400 6.82 -1.75 4.55
CA TYR A 400 7.57 -2.34 5.66
C TYR A 400 7.39 -3.86 5.84
N LYS A 401 6.46 -4.51 5.12
CA LYS A 401 6.18 -5.95 5.21
C LYS A 401 5.99 -6.67 3.87
N ASP A 402 5.68 -5.95 2.81
CA ASP A 402 5.33 -6.47 1.48
C ASP A 402 6.33 -5.99 0.41
N PRO A 403 7.33 -6.81 0.05
CA PRO A 403 8.36 -6.43 -0.90
C PRO A 403 7.89 -6.38 -2.36
N SER A 404 6.68 -6.85 -2.66
CA SER A 404 6.12 -6.82 -4.00
C SER A 404 5.87 -5.38 -4.45
N VAL A 405 5.63 -4.50 -3.47
CA VAL A 405 5.36 -3.07 -3.71
C VAL A 405 6.62 -2.21 -3.72
N TRP A 406 7.81 -2.77 -3.44
CA TRP A 406 9.06 -2.01 -3.46
C TRP A 406 9.45 -1.58 -4.86
N GLY A 407 10.14 -0.45 -4.93
CA GLY A 407 10.89 -0.03 -6.10
C GLY A 407 12.22 -0.78 -6.21
N VAL A 408 13.16 -0.19 -6.94
CA VAL A 408 14.50 -0.74 -7.16
C VAL A 408 15.54 0.29 -6.77
N LEU A 409 16.61 -0.13 -6.09
CA LEU A 409 17.83 0.65 -5.92
C LEU A 409 18.91 0.11 -6.85
N GLU A 410 19.45 0.97 -7.69
CA GLU A 410 20.59 0.69 -8.56
C GLU A 410 21.85 1.35 -8.00
N PHE A 411 22.90 0.57 -7.79
CA PHE A 411 24.20 1.07 -7.37
C PHE A 411 25.01 1.47 -8.60
N LYS A 412 25.39 2.75 -8.72
CA LYS A 412 26.15 3.28 -9.85
C LYS A 412 27.55 3.70 -9.47
#